data_AF-A0AAW6FI59-F1
#
_entry.id   AF-A0AAW6FI59-F1
#
_cell.length_a   1.000
_cell.length_b   1.000
_cell.length_c   1.000
_cell.angle_alpha   90.00
_cell.angle_beta   90.00
_cell.angle_gamma   90.00
#
_symmetry.space_group_name_H-M   'P 1'
#
loop_
_entity.id
_entity.type
_entity.pdbx_description
1 polymer ?
#
loop_
_entity_poly.entity_id
_entity_poly.type
_entity_poly.pdbx_seq_one_letter_code
_entity_poly.pdbx_strand_id
1 'polypeptide(L)'
;MLGRLIVAFSIVLVLQQICVLFGLPVINLSNYDPDTPWKLNSLSSEPSHSARFVAILMYSYLWMQDLLFGRQVGLGESVKKHTGIWLAFFWVMLTSGSGTAIMLLGIIFLRYINGRYVLRTTLLAVLLMFVLHTVEYEPIERVYRFFMAAITFDKNEMVNVDHSASLRLLPSITCIEHSDLTTLNGWTGHGVDYASNMLYTEIPGVKEGYSGGGYLLIALEYGFIPFLIITCFTLGICYHKKYKLQSVLLWLTCCLILGINMQIAWAFIIFSYTNKYFEHNLCSYRWGQRVADRGYLIRV
;
A
#
# COMPACT_ATOMS: atom_id res chain seq x y z
N MET A 1 18.34 -9.04 0.08
CA MET A 1 17.93 -8.08 1.12
C MET A 1 16.41 -8.03 1.28
N LEU A 2 15.63 -7.64 0.26
CA LEU A 2 14.16 -7.50 0.33
C LEU A 2 13.44 -8.71 0.97
N GLY A 3 13.67 -9.93 0.49
CA GLY A 3 13.05 -11.13 1.05
C GLY A 3 13.40 -11.40 2.52
N ARG A 4 14.60 -11.00 2.97
CA ARG A 4 15.01 -11.13 4.38
C ARG A 4 14.23 -10.17 5.28
N LEU A 5 13.92 -8.97 4.79
CA LEU A 5 13.08 -8.01 5.52
C LEU A 5 11.66 -8.53 5.69
N ILE A 6 11.06 -9.10 4.65
CA ILE A 6 9.72 -9.73 4.74
C ILE A 6 9.72 -10.84 5.81
N VAL A 7 10.74 -11.70 5.81
CA VAL A 7 10.90 -12.74 6.83
C VAL A 7 11.07 -12.16 8.23
N ALA A 8 11.80 -11.04 8.39
CA ALA A 8 11.96 -10.37 9.68
C ALA A 8 10.62 -9.87 10.24
N PHE A 9 9.77 -9.25 9.42
CA PHE A 9 8.40 -8.87 9.83
C PHE A 9 7.59 -10.11 10.29
N SER A 10 7.70 -11.22 9.56
CA SER A 10 7.01 -12.45 9.93
C SER A 10 7.51 -13.05 11.24
N ILE A 11 8.83 -13.08 11.47
CA ILE A 11 9.41 -13.63 12.70
C ILE A 11 8.92 -12.82 13.91
N VAL A 12 9.00 -11.49 13.85
CA VAL A 12 8.53 -10.64 14.95
C VAL A 12 7.04 -10.82 15.20
N LEU A 13 6.23 -10.93 14.15
CA LEU A 13 4.79 -11.18 14.30
C LEU A 13 4.52 -12.52 14.98
N VAL A 14 5.22 -13.59 14.58
CA VAL A 14 5.10 -14.91 15.23
C VAL A 14 5.49 -14.84 16.71
N LEU A 15 6.58 -14.14 17.04
CA LEU A 15 6.98 -13.95 18.43
C LEU A 15 5.92 -13.18 19.23
N GLN A 16 5.34 -12.13 18.65
CA GLN A 16 4.23 -11.41 19.28
C GLN A 16 3.00 -12.30 19.50
N GLN A 17 2.65 -13.14 18.52
CA GLN A 17 1.54 -14.09 18.63
C GLN A 17 1.79 -15.15 19.72
N ILE A 18 3.02 -15.62 19.85
CA ILE A 18 3.45 -16.51 20.94
C ILE A 18 3.30 -15.78 22.28
N CYS A 19 3.72 -14.51 22.38
CA CYS A 19 3.53 -13.74 23.61
C CYS A 19 2.05 -13.65 24.01
N VAL A 20 1.16 -13.34 23.06
CA VAL A 20 -0.30 -13.31 23.31
C VAL A 20 -0.81 -14.67 23.77
N LEU A 21 -0.41 -15.75 23.09
CA LEU A 21 -0.86 -17.11 23.41
C LEU A 21 -0.48 -17.56 24.82
N PHE A 22 0.71 -17.18 25.30
CA PHE A 22 1.22 -17.54 26.63
C PHE A 22 0.95 -16.47 27.70
N GLY A 23 0.24 -15.39 27.37
CA GLY A 23 0.01 -14.27 28.31
C GLY A 23 1.28 -13.53 28.72
N LEU A 24 2.33 -13.60 27.89
CA LEU A 24 3.59 -12.89 28.10
C LEU A 24 3.49 -11.45 27.60
N PRO A 25 4.31 -10.52 28.14
CA PRO A 25 4.38 -9.15 27.62
C PRO A 25 4.77 -9.18 26.15
N VAL A 26 3.90 -8.64 25.30
CA VAL A 26 4.10 -8.62 23.86
C VAL A 26 5.22 -7.62 23.51
N ILE A 27 6.23 -8.10 22.81
CA ILE A 27 7.40 -7.31 22.41
C ILE A 27 7.05 -6.29 21.32
N ASN A 28 7.83 -5.20 21.25
CA ASN A 28 7.70 -4.16 20.22
C ASN A 28 6.28 -3.56 20.11
N LEU A 29 5.64 -3.36 21.26
CA LEU A 29 4.28 -2.88 21.34
C LEU A 29 4.16 -1.40 20.99
N SER A 30 3.25 -1.07 20.08
CA SER A 30 2.82 0.29 19.82
C SER A 30 1.33 0.24 19.48
N ASN A 31 0.54 1.09 20.12
CA ASN A 31 -0.90 1.19 19.90
C ASN A 31 -1.66 -0.15 20.03
N TYR A 32 -1.33 -0.94 21.07
CA TYR A 32 -1.99 -2.22 21.37
C TYR A 32 -3.25 -2.02 22.19
N ASP A 33 -4.26 -2.78 21.83
CA ASP A 33 -5.57 -2.77 22.46
C ASP A 33 -5.86 -4.16 23.04
N PRO A 34 -5.99 -4.29 24.37
CA PRO A 34 -6.35 -5.56 25.02
C PRO A 34 -7.66 -6.17 24.53
N ASP A 35 -8.59 -5.35 24.03
CA ASP A 35 -9.87 -5.82 23.50
C ASP A 35 -9.71 -6.48 22.11
N THR A 36 -8.59 -6.22 21.42
CA THR A 36 -8.23 -6.84 20.13
C THR A 36 -6.82 -7.44 20.16
N PRO A 37 -6.56 -8.46 20.98
CA PRO A 37 -5.21 -8.90 21.35
C PRO A 37 -4.39 -9.48 20.17
N TRP A 38 -5.08 -9.89 19.10
CA TRP A 38 -4.45 -10.46 17.90
C TRP A 38 -4.09 -9.41 16.83
N LYS A 39 -4.44 -8.15 17.05
CA LYS A 39 -4.17 -7.03 16.15
C LYS A 39 -2.75 -6.50 16.36
N LEU A 40 -1.78 -7.27 15.88
CA LEU A 40 -0.37 -7.09 16.18
C LEU A 40 0.37 -6.29 15.10
N ASN A 41 1.27 -5.41 15.55
CA ASN A 41 1.94 -4.41 14.73
C ASN A 41 3.26 -4.89 14.11
N SER A 42 3.79 -6.08 14.45
CA SER A 42 5.08 -6.58 13.98
C SER A 42 6.20 -5.53 14.17
N LEU A 43 6.97 -5.19 13.14
CA LEU A 43 8.07 -4.21 13.16
C LEU A 43 7.62 -2.76 12.89
N SER A 44 6.35 -2.43 13.00
CA SER A 44 5.81 -1.09 12.72
C SER A 44 5.01 -0.51 13.89
N SER A 45 4.58 0.75 13.78
CA SER A 45 3.73 1.40 14.79
C SER A 45 2.30 0.85 14.83
N GLU A 46 1.80 0.32 13.72
CA GLU A 46 0.45 -0.25 13.62
C GLU A 46 0.43 -1.45 12.67
N PRO A 47 -0.54 -2.37 12.81
CA PRO A 47 -0.73 -3.48 11.88
C PRO A 47 -0.91 -3.03 10.42
N SER A 48 -1.60 -1.91 10.21
CA SER A 48 -1.80 -1.33 8.87
C SER A 48 -0.50 -0.81 8.26
N HIS A 49 0.45 -0.36 9.08
CA HIS A 49 1.78 0.08 8.62
C HIS A 49 2.63 -1.13 8.23
N SER A 50 2.62 -2.19 9.03
CA SER A 50 3.30 -3.45 8.70
C SER A 50 2.80 -4.05 7.39
N ALA A 51 1.49 -4.06 7.17
CA ALA A 51 0.89 -4.49 5.91
C ALA A 51 1.44 -3.70 4.70
N ARG A 52 1.55 -2.36 4.83
CA ARG A 52 2.07 -1.50 3.76
C ARG A 52 3.55 -1.75 3.49
N PHE A 53 4.39 -1.81 4.52
CA PHE A 53 5.81 -2.10 4.34
C PHE A 53 6.03 -3.47 3.69
N VAL A 54 5.35 -4.51 4.17
CA VAL A 54 5.47 -5.86 3.60
C VAL A 54 4.95 -5.91 2.16
N ALA A 55 3.87 -5.19 1.82
CA ALA A 55 3.41 -5.06 0.44
C ALA A 55 4.42 -4.34 -0.46
N ILE A 56 5.01 -3.22 -0.01
CA ILE A 56 6.04 -2.48 -0.76
C ILE A 56 7.28 -3.35 -0.99
N LEU A 57 7.72 -4.08 0.05
CA LEU A 57 8.85 -5.00 -0.03
C LEU A 57 8.56 -6.15 -0.99
N MET A 58 7.36 -6.73 -0.94
CA MET A 58 6.94 -7.81 -1.82
C MET A 58 6.83 -7.33 -3.27
N TYR A 59 6.20 -6.19 -3.51
CA TYR A 59 6.14 -5.56 -4.83
C TYR A 59 7.54 -5.37 -5.43
N SER A 60 8.46 -4.80 -4.65
CA SER A 60 9.84 -4.57 -5.07
C SER A 60 10.60 -5.87 -5.29
N TYR A 61 10.38 -6.86 -4.42
CA TYR A 61 10.98 -8.19 -4.54
C TYR A 61 10.58 -8.86 -5.85
N LEU A 62 9.28 -8.86 -6.16
CA LEU A 62 8.75 -9.44 -7.39
C LEU A 62 9.21 -8.65 -8.63
N TRP A 63 9.36 -7.33 -8.55
CA TRP A 63 9.94 -6.53 -9.65
C TRP A 63 11.38 -6.97 -9.92
N MET A 64 12.23 -6.99 -8.90
CA MET A 64 13.62 -7.43 -9.03
C MET A 64 13.73 -8.88 -9.52
N GLN A 65 12.82 -9.74 -9.11
CA GLN A 65 12.73 -11.11 -9.63
C GLN A 65 12.59 -11.07 -11.16
N ASP A 66 11.61 -10.36 -11.71
CA ASP A 66 11.42 -10.28 -13.16
C ASP A 66 12.64 -9.75 -13.90
N LEU A 67 13.33 -8.76 -13.34
CA LEU A 67 14.55 -8.20 -13.93
C LEU A 67 15.63 -9.27 -14.03
N LEU A 68 15.85 -10.02 -12.95
CA LEU A 68 16.85 -11.10 -12.91
C LEU A 68 16.51 -12.21 -13.91
N PHE A 69 15.25 -12.65 -13.99
CA PHE A 69 14.83 -13.68 -14.95
C PHE A 69 14.64 -13.16 -16.39
N GLY A 70 14.60 -11.85 -16.60
CA GLY A 70 14.37 -11.24 -17.91
C GLY A 70 12.94 -11.44 -18.47
N ARG A 71 12.01 -11.92 -17.65
CA ARG A 71 10.61 -12.17 -18.01
C ARG A 71 9.71 -12.04 -16.80
N GLN A 72 8.39 -12.00 -17.02
CA GLN A 72 7.44 -12.16 -15.92
C GLN A 72 7.56 -13.56 -15.32
N VAL A 73 7.87 -13.65 -14.03
CA VAL A 73 7.79 -14.91 -13.30
C VAL A 73 6.34 -15.17 -12.91
N GLY A 74 5.84 -16.37 -13.22
CA GLY A 74 4.49 -16.79 -12.86
C GLY A 74 4.35 -17.05 -11.36
N LEU A 75 3.13 -16.97 -10.82
CA LEU A 75 2.88 -17.15 -9.37
C LEU A 75 3.38 -18.51 -8.88
N GLY A 76 2.99 -19.61 -9.54
CA GLY A 76 3.38 -20.96 -9.13
C GLY A 76 4.89 -21.20 -9.18
N GLU A 77 5.58 -20.60 -10.15
CA GLU A 77 7.04 -20.65 -10.23
C GLU A 77 7.69 -19.85 -9.10
N SER A 78 7.20 -18.64 -8.83
CA SER A 78 7.71 -17.77 -7.76
C SER A 78 7.51 -18.40 -6.38
N VAL A 79 6.33 -18.97 -6.13
CA VAL A 79 6.00 -19.67 -4.87
C VAL A 79 6.92 -20.85 -4.67
N LYS A 80 7.06 -21.76 -5.66
CA LYS A 80 7.92 -22.94 -5.53
C LYS A 80 9.37 -22.57 -5.24
N LYS A 81 9.91 -21.58 -5.97
CA LYS A 81 11.32 -21.19 -5.84
C LYS A 81 11.62 -20.40 -4.57
N HIS A 82 10.64 -19.67 -4.03
CA HIS A 82 10.81 -18.77 -2.89
C HIS A 82 9.76 -19.00 -1.80
N THR A 83 9.48 -20.27 -1.52
CA THR A 83 8.41 -20.72 -0.61
C THR A 83 8.48 -20.01 0.75
N GLY A 84 9.66 -19.91 1.36
CA GLY A 84 9.81 -19.24 2.66
C GLY A 84 9.45 -17.74 2.66
N ILE A 85 9.71 -17.03 1.56
CA ILE A 85 9.36 -15.60 1.45
C ILE A 85 7.86 -15.45 1.26
N TRP A 86 7.23 -16.31 0.45
CA TRP A 86 5.78 -16.32 0.26
C TRP A 86 5.04 -16.69 1.54
N LEU A 87 5.52 -17.70 2.28
CA LEU A 87 4.97 -18.06 3.58
C LEU A 87 5.05 -16.89 4.57
N ALA A 88 6.20 -16.24 4.69
CA ALA A 88 6.37 -15.05 5.53
C ALA A 88 5.44 -13.90 5.11
N PHE A 89 5.34 -13.64 3.80
CA PHE A 89 4.45 -12.63 3.25
C PHE A 89 2.99 -12.91 3.61
N PHE A 90 2.49 -14.10 3.31
CA PHE A 90 1.11 -14.48 3.62
C PHE A 90 0.84 -14.48 5.11
N TRP A 91 1.79 -14.95 5.93
CA TRP A 91 1.65 -14.93 7.38
C TRP A 91 1.38 -13.51 7.89
N VAL A 92 2.21 -12.54 7.49
CA VAL A 92 2.01 -11.14 7.92
C VAL A 92 0.69 -10.58 7.39
N MET A 93 0.36 -10.84 6.12
CA MET A 93 -0.81 -10.25 5.49
C MET A 93 -2.13 -10.82 6.02
N LEU A 94 -2.16 -12.08 6.47
CA LEU A 94 -3.37 -12.76 6.95
C LEU A 94 -3.49 -12.77 8.48
N THR A 95 -2.41 -12.62 9.23
CA THR A 95 -2.47 -12.79 10.70
C THR A 95 -2.23 -11.51 11.50
N SER A 96 -2.05 -10.37 10.82
CA SER A 96 -1.90 -9.04 11.46
C SER A 96 -3.22 -8.40 11.88
N GLY A 97 -4.38 -8.95 11.51
CA GLY A 97 -5.70 -8.38 11.84
C GLY A 97 -6.01 -7.04 11.16
N SER A 98 -5.36 -6.75 10.03
CA SER A 98 -5.47 -5.47 9.32
C SER A 98 -6.30 -5.58 8.04
N GLY A 99 -7.40 -4.84 7.93
CA GLY A 99 -8.16 -4.73 6.67
C GLY A 99 -7.32 -4.18 5.50
N THR A 100 -6.36 -3.29 5.79
CA THR A 100 -5.41 -2.79 4.78
C THR A 100 -4.55 -3.92 4.20
N ALA A 101 -4.24 -4.95 4.98
CA ALA A 101 -3.47 -6.09 4.48
C ALA A 101 -4.24 -6.85 3.40
N ILE A 102 -5.53 -7.08 3.59
CA ILE A 102 -6.39 -7.74 2.60
C ILE A 102 -6.46 -6.93 1.30
N MET A 103 -6.67 -5.61 1.40
CA MET A 103 -6.68 -4.72 0.24
C MET A 103 -5.34 -4.78 -0.53
N LEU A 104 -4.20 -4.67 0.17
CA LEU A 104 -2.87 -4.69 -0.44
C LEU A 104 -2.52 -6.08 -1.00
N LEU A 105 -2.98 -7.16 -0.36
CA LEU A 105 -2.85 -8.51 -0.88
C LEU A 105 -3.49 -8.59 -2.27
N GLY A 106 -4.73 -8.13 -2.40
CA GLY A 106 -5.43 -8.01 -3.68
C GLY A 106 -4.63 -7.21 -4.72
N ILE A 107 -4.09 -6.05 -4.32
CA ILE A 107 -3.26 -5.21 -5.20
C ILE A 107 -2.02 -5.95 -5.69
N ILE A 108 -1.31 -6.72 -4.85
CA ILE A 108 -0.15 -7.52 -5.26
C ILE A 108 -0.55 -8.61 -6.25
N PHE A 109 -1.71 -9.25 -6.06
CA PHE A 109 -2.20 -10.31 -6.95
C PHE A 109 -2.68 -9.84 -8.31
N LEU A 110 -3.02 -8.55 -8.47
CA LEU A 110 -3.35 -7.96 -9.78
C LEU A 110 -2.23 -8.24 -10.81
N ARG A 111 -0.99 -8.44 -10.38
CA ARG A 111 0.15 -8.80 -11.23
C ARG A 111 -0.07 -10.06 -12.06
N TYR A 112 -0.77 -11.03 -11.49
CA TYR A 112 -0.95 -12.36 -12.06
C TYR A 112 -2.25 -12.50 -12.85
N ILE A 113 -3.08 -11.45 -12.86
CA ILE A 113 -4.30 -11.43 -13.65
C ILE A 113 -3.90 -11.28 -15.13
N ASN A 114 -4.25 -12.28 -15.92
CA ASN A 114 -4.05 -12.29 -17.36
C ASN A 114 -5.39 -12.01 -18.05
N GLY A 115 -5.42 -11.08 -19.01
CA GLY A 115 -6.58 -10.74 -19.83
C GLY A 115 -7.36 -11.95 -20.36
N ARG A 116 -6.63 -13.01 -20.76
CA ARG A 116 -7.22 -14.25 -21.28
C ARG A 116 -7.94 -15.12 -20.23
N TYR A 117 -7.60 -14.93 -18.96
CA TYR A 117 -8.09 -15.72 -17.83
C TYR A 117 -8.80 -14.87 -16.77
N VAL A 118 -9.14 -13.60 -17.08
CA VAL A 118 -9.76 -12.67 -16.13
C VAL A 118 -10.99 -13.29 -15.49
N LEU A 119 -11.90 -13.86 -16.30
CA LEU A 119 -13.13 -14.50 -15.79
C LEU A 119 -12.84 -15.63 -14.79
N ARG A 120 -11.84 -16.47 -15.08
CA ARG A 120 -11.45 -17.56 -14.17
C ARG A 120 -10.83 -17.02 -12.88
N THR A 121 -9.98 -16.01 -12.99
CA THR A 121 -9.35 -15.40 -11.82
C THR A 121 -10.35 -14.62 -10.95
N THR A 122 -11.33 -13.95 -11.56
CA THR A 122 -12.37 -13.23 -10.82
C THR A 122 -13.34 -14.18 -10.14
N LEU A 123 -13.76 -15.27 -10.82
CA LEU A 123 -14.59 -16.31 -10.21
C LEU A 123 -13.91 -16.95 -8.99
N LEU A 124 -12.62 -17.26 -9.09
CA LEU A 124 -11.85 -17.79 -7.96
C LEU A 124 -11.78 -16.80 -6.80
N ALA A 125 -11.58 -15.51 -7.10
CA ALA A 125 -11.55 -14.46 -6.08
C ALA A 125 -12.91 -14.30 -5.37
N VAL A 126 -14.02 -14.34 -6.12
CA VAL A 126 -15.37 -14.28 -5.56
C VAL A 126 -15.66 -15.50 -4.67
N LEU A 127 -15.29 -16.71 -5.13
CA LEU A 127 -15.44 -17.93 -4.33
C LEU A 127 -14.63 -17.82 -3.03
N LEU A 128 -13.38 -17.34 -3.10
CA LEU A 128 -12.53 -17.16 -1.93
C LEU A 128 -13.13 -16.15 -0.95
N MET A 129 -13.64 -15.02 -1.45
CA MET A 129 -14.31 -14.00 -0.63
C MET A 129 -15.57 -14.57 0.04
N PHE A 130 -16.35 -15.39 -0.68
CA PHE A 130 -17.51 -16.07 -0.13
C PHE A 130 -17.13 -17.02 1.01
N VAL A 131 -16.12 -17.87 0.81
CA VAL A 131 -15.62 -18.78 1.86
C VAL A 131 -15.12 -17.99 3.07
N LEU A 132 -14.36 -16.93 2.86
CA LEU A 132 -13.83 -16.13 3.96
C LEU A 132 -14.92 -15.38 4.71
N HIS A 133 -16.00 -14.99 4.03
CA HIS A 133 -17.20 -14.45 4.67
C HIS A 133 -17.92 -15.51 5.51
N THR A 134 -18.04 -16.77 5.04
CA THR A 134 -18.62 -17.86 5.83
C THR A 134 -17.81 -18.24 7.07
N VAL A 135 -16.53 -17.90 7.11
CA VAL A 135 -15.63 -18.13 8.27
C VAL A 135 -15.63 -16.93 9.23
N GLU A 136 -16.47 -15.92 8.99
CA GLU A 136 -16.56 -14.69 9.80
C GLU A 136 -15.19 -14.01 9.99
N TYR A 137 -14.36 -14.05 8.94
CA TYR A 137 -13.02 -13.49 9.01
C TYR A 137 -13.08 -11.95 9.07
N GLU A 138 -12.95 -11.42 10.28
CA GLU A 138 -13.18 -10.02 10.64
C GLU A 138 -12.50 -9.00 9.70
N PRO A 139 -11.22 -9.15 9.29
CA PRO A 139 -10.59 -8.17 8.40
C PRO A 139 -11.25 -8.04 7.02
N ILE A 140 -11.88 -9.10 6.50
CA ILE A 140 -12.61 -9.05 5.23
C ILE A 140 -13.96 -8.36 5.43
N GLU A 141 -14.68 -8.72 6.48
CA GLU A 141 -15.96 -8.10 6.82
C GLU A 141 -15.78 -6.59 7.04
N ARG A 142 -14.70 -6.17 7.69
CA ARG A 142 -14.35 -4.76 7.90
C ARG A 142 -14.15 -3.99 6.59
N VAL A 143 -13.46 -4.61 5.61
CA VAL A 143 -13.25 -4.01 4.28
C VAL A 143 -14.58 -3.91 3.53
N TYR A 144 -15.42 -4.95 3.59
CA TYR A 144 -16.72 -4.97 2.92
C TYR A 144 -17.66 -3.90 3.50
N ARG A 145 -17.84 -3.88 4.83
CA ARG A 145 -18.70 -2.88 5.48
C ARG A 145 -18.22 -1.47 5.22
N PHE A 146 -16.91 -1.22 5.33
CA PHE A 146 -16.37 0.11 5.07
C PHE A 146 -16.58 0.54 3.61
N PHE A 147 -16.44 -0.39 2.66
CA PHE A 147 -16.73 -0.11 1.26
C PHE A 147 -18.20 0.24 1.03
N MET A 148 -19.13 -0.50 1.65
CA MET A 148 -20.55 -0.20 1.57
C MET A 148 -20.88 1.16 2.21
N ALA A 149 -20.29 1.47 3.37
CA ALA A 149 -20.42 2.78 4.01
C ALA A 149 -19.86 3.91 3.12
N ALA A 150 -18.70 3.71 2.48
CA ALA A 150 -18.10 4.70 1.61
C ALA A 150 -18.97 5.04 0.38
N ILE A 151 -19.79 4.08 -0.11
CA ILE A 151 -20.75 4.33 -1.20
C ILE A 151 -21.90 5.24 -0.76
N THR A 152 -22.28 5.21 0.53
CA THR A 152 -23.35 6.09 1.05
C THR A 152 -22.93 7.56 1.11
N PHE A 153 -21.62 7.84 1.05
CA PHE A 153 -21.03 9.16 1.29
C PHE A 153 -21.41 9.78 2.66
N ASP A 154 -21.91 8.99 3.61
CA ASP A 154 -22.17 9.44 4.98
C ASP A 154 -20.89 9.31 5.84
N LYS A 155 -20.34 10.46 6.24
CA LYS A 155 -19.12 10.55 7.07
C LYS A 155 -19.31 9.84 8.43
N ASN A 156 -20.51 9.87 9.02
CA ASN A 156 -20.79 9.20 10.30
C ASN A 156 -20.82 7.68 10.13
N GLU A 157 -21.48 7.19 9.09
CA GLU A 157 -21.57 5.75 8.82
C GLU A 157 -20.17 5.15 8.58
N MET A 158 -19.32 5.85 7.83
CA MET A 158 -17.94 5.45 7.62
C MET A 158 -17.17 5.34 8.95
N VAL A 159 -17.29 6.35 9.83
CA VAL A 159 -16.61 6.38 11.13
C VAL A 159 -17.11 5.27 12.07
N ASN A 160 -18.42 5.03 12.09
CA ASN A 160 -19.03 3.98 12.89
C ASN A 160 -18.55 2.58 12.48
N VAL A 161 -18.38 2.35 11.17
CA VAL A 161 -17.97 1.06 10.62
C VAL A 161 -16.47 0.80 10.79
N ASP A 162 -15.62 1.77 10.46
CA ASP A 162 -14.17 1.67 10.66
C ASP A 162 -13.58 3.07 10.87
N HIS A 163 -13.44 3.45 12.14
CA HIS A 163 -12.80 4.70 12.53
C HIS A 163 -11.39 4.83 11.95
N SER A 164 -10.61 3.75 11.92
CA SER A 164 -9.22 3.79 11.42
C SER A 164 -9.15 4.01 9.91
N ALA A 165 -10.03 3.39 9.11
CA ALA A 165 -10.10 3.62 7.68
C ALA A 165 -10.65 5.02 7.36
N SER A 166 -11.64 5.47 8.14
CA SER A 166 -12.24 6.81 8.04
C SER A 166 -11.23 7.91 8.25
N LEU A 167 -10.42 7.86 9.32
CA LEU A 167 -9.37 8.84 9.59
C LEU A 167 -8.27 8.89 8.52
N ARG A 168 -8.21 7.92 7.61
CA ARG A 168 -7.28 7.95 6.47
C ARG A 168 -7.94 8.50 5.20
N LEU A 169 -9.24 8.25 4.99
CA LEU A 169 -9.93 8.60 3.75
C LEU A 169 -10.75 9.90 3.85
N LEU A 170 -11.49 10.11 4.95
CA LEU A 170 -12.37 11.26 5.13
C LEU A 170 -11.65 12.61 5.08
N PRO A 171 -10.44 12.76 5.67
CA PRO A 171 -9.71 14.02 5.52
C PRO A 171 -9.42 14.36 4.06
N SER A 172 -9.05 13.36 3.25
CA SER A 172 -8.80 13.57 1.81
C SER A 172 -10.07 13.98 1.06
N ILE A 173 -11.21 13.35 1.36
CA ILE A 173 -12.51 13.72 0.77
C ILE A 173 -12.86 15.16 1.15
N THR A 174 -12.73 15.50 2.43
CA THR A 174 -13.08 16.84 2.95
C THR A 174 -12.17 17.93 2.37
N CYS A 175 -10.87 17.65 2.19
CA CYS A 175 -9.96 18.56 1.50
C CYS A 175 -10.38 18.82 0.05
N ILE A 176 -10.90 17.80 -0.67
CA ILE A 176 -11.41 17.98 -2.04
C ILE A 176 -12.67 18.85 -2.03
N GLU A 177 -13.60 18.60 -1.10
CA GLU A 177 -14.84 19.37 -0.96
C GLU A 177 -14.57 20.88 -0.76
N HIS A 178 -13.46 21.22 -0.10
CA HIS A 178 -13.05 22.60 0.17
C HIS A 178 -12.07 23.19 -0.86
N SER A 179 -11.60 22.39 -1.83
CA SER A 179 -10.67 22.87 -2.85
C SER A 179 -11.43 23.42 -4.05
N ASP A 180 -11.56 24.74 -4.15
CA ASP A 180 -12.22 25.39 -5.29
C ASP A 180 -11.23 25.93 -6.32
N LEU A 181 -11.12 25.24 -7.46
CA LEU A 181 -10.27 25.59 -8.61
C LEU A 181 -10.68 26.87 -9.34
N THR A 182 -11.85 27.44 -9.04
CA THR A 182 -12.29 28.72 -9.63
C THR A 182 -11.73 29.94 -8.88
N THR A 183 -11.19 29.74 -7.68
CA THR A 183 -10.65 30.81 -6.83
C THR A 183 -9.13 30.87 -6.90
N LEU A 184 -8.55 32.06 -6.68
CA LEU A 184 -7.09 32.21 -6.57
C LEU A 184 -6.54 31.33 -5.42
N ASN A 185 -7.26 31.27 -4.29
CA ASN A 185 -6.89 30.47 -3.13
C ASN A 185 -6.86 28.97 -3.44
N GLY A 186 -7.69 28.46 -4.36
CA GLY A 186 -7.58 27.07 -4.80
C GLY A 186 -6.26 26.77 -5.52
N TRP A 187 -5.71 27.75 -6.25
CA TRP A 187 -4.43 27.58 -6.95
C TRP A 187 -3.21 27.84 -6.06
N THR A 188 -3.29 28.80 -5.14
CA THR A 188 -2.16 29.26 -4.31
C THR A 188 -2.21 28.80 -2.85
N GLY A 189 -3.32 28.22 -2.42
CA GLY A 189 -3.53 27.69 -1.06
C GLY A 189 -4.31 28.63 -0.14
N HIS A 190 -4.97 28.03 0.85
CA HIS A 190 -5.69 28.73 1.92
C HIS A 190 -4.80 29.13 3.11
N GLY A 191 -3.56 28.65 3.15
CA GLY A 191 -2.62 28.88 4.25
C GLY A 191 -2.45 27.68 5.17
N VAL A 192 -1.35 27.70 5.92
CA VAL A 192 -1.00 26.67 6.91
C VAL A 192 -2.05 26.68 8.03
N ASP A 193 -2.41 25.49 8.53
CA ASP A 193 -3.40 25.26 9.59
C ASP A 193 -4.86 25.52 9.18
N TYR A 194 -5.14 25.83 7.90
CA TYR A 194 -6.51 25.90 7.43
C TYR A 194 -7.22 24.55 7.58
N ALA A 195 -6.54 23.46 7.24
CA ALA A 195 -7.13 22.13 7.34
C ALA A 195 -7.34 21.70 8.79
N SER A 196 -6.40 22.01 9.70
CA SER A 196 -6.54 21.60 11.11
C SER A 196 -7.71 22.30 11.81
N ASN A 197 -8.04 23.53 11.41
CA ASN A 197 -9.20 24.29 11.89
C ASN A 197 -10.54 23.83 11.29
N MET A 198 -10.53 23.23 10.10
CA MET A 198 -11.73 22.79 9.39
C MET A 198 -12.03 21.30 9.62
N LEU A 199 -11.01 20.44 9.69
CA LEU A 199 -11.21 19.00 9.80
C LEU A 199 -11.82 18.59 11.15
N TYR A 200 -11.53 19.32 12.24
CA TYR A 200 -12.07 18.96 13.55
C TYR A 200 -13.57 19.24 13.70
N THR A 201 -14.11 20.18 12.94
CA THR A 201 -15.54 20.50 12.95
C THR A 201 -16.33 19.57 12.03
N GLU A 202 -15.71 19.06 10.97
CA GLU A 202 -16.41 18.28 9.93
C GLU A 202 -16.23 16.77 10.02
N ILE A 203 -15.17 16.29 10.67
CA ILE A 203 -14.94 14.86 10.84
C ILE A 203 -15.37 14.44 12.24
N PRO A 204 -16.38 13.57 12.37
CA PRO A 204 -16.81 13.12 13.68
C PRO A 204 -15.72 12.28 14.35
N GLY A 205 -15.48 12.54 15.65
CA GLY A 205 -14.57 11.76 16.47
C GLY A 205 -13.10 12.17 16.43
N VAL A 206 -12.76 13.33 15.86
CA VAL A 206 -11.40 13.90 15.94
C VAL A 206 -11.34 15.09 16.91
N LYS A 207 -10.15 15.38 17.43
CA LYS A 207 -9.91 16.48 18.37
C LYS A 207 -9.55 17.77 17.64
N GLU A 208 -9.72 18.91 18.30
CA GLU A 208 -9.23 20.20 17.83
C GLU A 208 -7.74 20.12 17.46
N GLY A 209 -7.37 20.73 16.33
CA GLY A 209 -6.02 20.66 15.78
C GLY A 209 -5.69 19.38 15.00
N TYR A 210 -6.65 18.46 14.81
CA TYR A 210 -6.46 17.29 13.96
C TYR A 210 -6.23 17.69 12.51
N SER A 211 -5.12 17.24 11.93
CA SER A 211 -4.79 17.42 10.51
C SER A 211 -4.59 16.09 9.81
N GLY A 212 -5.00 16.03 8.54
CA GLY A 212 -4.95 14.84 7.70
C GLY A 212 -5.28 15.19 6.25
N GLY A 213 -5.31 14.19 5.37
CA GLY A 213 -5.75 14.37 3.97
C GLY A 213 -4.67 14.04 2.94
N GLY A 214 -3.49 13.63 3.41
CA GLY A 214 -2.42 13.14 2.57
C GLY A 214 -1.89 14.21 1.62
N TYR A 215 -1.88 13.96 0.32
CA TYR A 215 -1.46 14.97 -0.65
C TYR A 215 -2.53 16.03 -0.90
N LEU A 216 -3.80 15.74 -0.63
CA LEU A 216 -4.89 16.69 -0.83
C LEU A 216 -4.88 17.78 0.24
N LEU A 217 -4.26 17.51 1.40
CA LEU A 217 -3.88 18.55 2.35
C LEU A 217 -2.96 19.59 1.70
N ILE A 218 -2.01 19.15 0.87
CA ILE A 218 -1.10 20.06 0.17
C ILE A 218 -1.87 20.91 -0.84
N ALA A 219 -2.85 20.32 -1.53
CA ALA A 219 -3.72 21.04 -2.45
C ALA A 219 -4.51 22.14 -1.74
N LEU A 220 -5.02 21.85 -0.55
CA LEU A 220 -5.83 22.79 0.22
C LEU A 220 -4.99 23.92 0.85
N GLU A 221 -3.90 23.57 1.55
CA GLU A 221 -3.13 24.56 2.32
C GLU A 221 -2.13 25.34 1.46
N TYR A 222 -1.48 24.67 0.51
CA TYR A 222 -0.43 25.27 -0.34
C TYR A 222 -0.86 25.47 -1.80
N GLY A 223 -2.06 25.02 -2.16
CA GLY A 223 -2.65 25.23 -3.48
C GLY A 223 -2.45 24.07 -4.44
N PHE A 224 -3.23 24.10 -5.52
CA PHE A 224 -3.21 23.05 -6.53
C PHE A 224 -1.87 22.94 -7.28
N ILE A 225 -1.09 24.03 -7.39
CA ILE A 225 0.20 24.01 -8.08
C ILE A 225 1.22 23.10 -7.36
N PRO A 226 1.55 23.30 -6.06
CA PRO A 226 2.38 22.36 -5.31
C PRO A 226 1.86 20.93 -5.32
N PHE A 227 0.54 20.73 -5.22
CA PHE A 227 -0.09 19.43 -5.31
C PHE A 227 0.19 18.72 -6.65
N LEU A 228 0.08 19.43 -7.77
CA LEU A 228 0.38 18.86 -9.08
C LEU A 228 1.87 18.51 -9.21
N ILE A 229 2.76 19.39 -8.74
CA ILE A 229 4.21 19.15 -8.80
C ILE A 229 4.57 17.86 -8.04
N ILE A 230 4.11 17.73 -6.79
CA ILE A 230 4.43 16.58 -5.94
C ILE A 230 3.78 15.29 -6.45
N THR A 231 2.56 15.39 -6.99
CA THR A 231 1.85 14.27 -7.61
C THR A 231 2.57 13.77 -8.85
N CYS A 232 2.90 14.67 -9.80
CA CYS A 232 3.64 14.32 -11.01
C CYS A 232 5.02 13.74 -10.70
N PHE A 233 5.75 14.33 -9.76
CA PHE A 233 7.06 13.85 -9.34
C PHE A 233 6.99 12.43 -8.76
N THR A 234 6.16 12.22 -7.73
CA THR A 234 6.12 10.93 -7.03
C THR A 234 5.44 9.83 -7.86
N LEU A 235 4.39 10.14 -8.61
CA LEU A 235 3.77 9.20 -9.54
C LEU A 235 4.74 8.85 -10.67
N GLY A 236 5.48 9.83 -11.21
CA GLY A 236 6.51 9.62 -12.22
C GLY A 236 7.60 8.64 -11.76
N ILE A 237 8.02 8.72 -10.49
CA ILE A 237 8.97 7.79 -9.89
C ILE A 237 8.34 6.42 -9.62
N CYS A 238 7.13 6.36 -9.07
CA CYS A 238 6.51 5.10 -8.65
C CYS A 238 5.90 4.28 -9.81
N TYR A 239 5.53 4.94 -10.91
CA TYR A 239 4.84 4.32 -12.03
C TYR A 239 5.67 3.26 -12.73
N HIS A 240 5.11 2.06 -12.90
CA HIS A 240 5.75 0.96 -13.64
C HIS A 240 5.02 0.69 -14.95
N LYS A 241 5.74 0.80 -16.08
CA LYS A 241 5.19 0.63 -17.45
C LYS A 241 4.44 -0.69 -17.69
N LYS A 242 4.92 -1.79 -17.10
CA LYS A 242 4.32 -3.13 -17.24
C LYS A 242 3.19 -3.37 -16.25
N TYR A 243 3.36 -2.92 -15.01
CA TYR A 243 2.44 -3.13 -13.90
C TYR A 243 1.67 -1.84 -13.55
N LYS A 244 1.06 -1.23 -14.57
CA LYS A 244 0.45 0.12 -14.50
C LYS A 244 -0.53 0.25 -13.34
N LEU A 245 -1.59 -0.58 -13.35
CA LEU A 245 -2.65 -0.52 -12.35
C LEU A 245 -2.13 -0.77 -10.93
N GLN A 246 -1.28 -1.79 -10.75
CA GLN A 246 -0.66 -2.09 -9.45
C GLN A 246 0.15 -0.91 -8.92
N SER A 247 1.01 -0.33 -9.76
CA SER A 247 1.86 0.79 -9.36
C SER A 247 1.04 2.03 -8.98
N VAL A 248 -0.06 2.30 -9.68
CA VAL A 248 -0.96 3.42 -9.40
C VAL A 248 -1.74 3.18 -8.10
N LEU A 249 -2.26 1.97 -7.87
CA LEU A 249 -3.00 1.65 -6.63
C LEU A 249 -2.10 1.64 -5.40
N LEU A 250 -0.86 1.14 -5.53
CA LEU A 250 0.14 1.26 -4.46
C LEU A 250 0.50 2.72 -4.20
N TRP A 251 0.69 3.53 -5.24
CA TRP A 251 0.94 4.97 -5.08
C TRP A 251 -0.23 5.69 -4.40
N LEU A 252 -1.46 5.38 -4.79
CA LEU A 252 -2.66 5.98 -4.20
C LEU A 252 -2.74 5.67 -2.70
N THR A 253 -2.50 4.41 -2.32
CA THR A 253 -2.63 3.95 -0.92
C THR A 253 -1.44 4.30 -0.04
N CYS A 254 -0.22 4.41 -0.61
CA CYS A 254 1.01 4.66 0.15
C CYS A 254 1.45 6.12 0.14
N CYS A 255 1.11 6.89 -0.91
CA CYS A 255 1.51 8.29 -1.07
C CYS A 255 0.30 9.23 -0.97
N LEU A 256 -0.68 9.10 -1.87
CA LEU A 256 -1.77 10.07 -1.99
C LEU A 256 -2.60 10.16 -0.69
N ILE A 257 -3.07 9.02 -0.18
CA ILE A 257 -3.93 8.97 1.02
C ILE A 257 -3.14 9.26 2.30
N LEU A 258 -1.93 8.70 2.43
CA LEU A 258 -1.16 8.79 3.68
C LEU A 258 -0.42 10.13 3.85
N GLY A 259 -0.03 10.78 2.76
CA GLY A 259 0.74 12.02 2.81
C GLY A 259 2.24 11.81 2.72
N ILE A 260 2.94 12.87 2.31
CA ILE A 260 4.39 12.82 2.08
C ILE A 260 5.19 12.77 3.37
N ASN A 261 4.64 13.26 4.48
CA ASN A 261 5.32 13.26 5.78
C ASN A 261 5.36 11.87 6.45
N MET A 262 4.83 10.84 5.79
CA MET A 262 4.84 9.46 6.29
C MET A 262 6.03 8.67 5.75
N GLN A 263 6.71 7.94 6.64
CA GLN A 263 7.83 7.06 6.29
C GLN A 263 7.47 6.03 5.19
N ILE A 264 6.21 5.59 5.14
CA ILE A 264 5.69 4.64 4.16
C ILE A 264 5.69 5.22 2.73
N ALA A 265 5.32 6.50 2.59
CA ALA A 265 5.35 7.18 1.30
C ALA A 265 6.78 7.23 0.76
N TRP A 266 7.73 7.65 1.59
CA TRP A 266 9.14 7.66 1.23
C TRP A 266 9.71 6.28 0.94
N ALA A 267 9.35 5.27 1.72
CA ALA A 267 9.77 3.90 1.46
C ALA A 267 9.32 3.45 0.06
N PHE A 268 8.06 3.67 -0.31
CA PHE A 268 7.56 3.29 -1.63
C PHE A 268 8.27 4.05 -2.76
N ILE A 269 8.51 5.36 -2.60
CA ILE A 269 9.24 6.18 -3.57
C ILE A 269 10.67 5.68 -3.75
N ILE A 270 11.39 5.46 -2.65
CA ILE A 270 12.80 5.01 -2.66
C ILE A 270 12.90 3.63 -3.31
N PHE A 271 12.09 2.66 -2.88
CA PHE A 271 12.14 1.32 -3.47
C PHE A 271 11.79 1.34 -4.96
N SER A 272 10.78 2.11 -5.36
CA SER A 272 10.43 2.24 -6.78
C SER A 272 11.54 2.90 -7.60
N TYR A 273 12.17 3.95 -7.07
CA TYR A 273 13.31 4.60 -7.69
C TYR A 273 14.50 3.64 -7.86
N THR A 274 14.85 2.92 -6.78
CA THR A 274 15.94 1.93 -6.79
C THR A 274 15.65 0.80 -7.79
N ASN A 275 14.43 0.29 -7.86
CA ASN A 275 14.05 -0.75 -8.82
C ASN A 275 14.22 -0.26 -10.27
N LYS A 276 13.80 0.98 -10.57
CA LYS A 276 14.00 1.60 -11.89
C LYS A 276 15.46 1.81 -12.24
N TYR A 277 16.28 2.22 -11.27
CA TYR A 277 17.72 2.35 -11.46
C TYR A 277 18.32 1.00 -11.88
N PHE A 278 17.97 -0.09 -11.21
CA PHE A 278 18.44 -1.42 -11.60
C PHE A 278 17.86 -1.89 -12.93
N GLU A 279 16.58 -1.63 -13.22
CA GLU A 279 15.96 -1.94 -14.50
C GLU A 279 16.71 -1.28 -15.67
N HIS A 280 17.04 0.00 -15.54
CA HIS A 280 17.78 0.74 -16.56
C HIS A 280 19.19 0.19 -16.75
N ASN A 281 19.96 0.02 -15.67
CA ASN A 281 21.36 -0.42 -15.74
C ASN A 281 21.52 -1.89 -16.19
N LEU A 282 20.64 -2.79 -15.73
CA LEU A 282 20.66 -4.20 -16.16
C LEU A 282 20.21 -4.36 -17.61
N CYS A 283 19.23 -3.55 -18.07
CA CYS A 283 18.86 -3.53 -19.48
C CYS A 283 20.01 -3.02 -20.35
N SER A 284 20.69 -1.95 -19.95
CA SER A 284 21.86 -1.42 -20.66
C SER A 284 23.01 -2.43 -20.71
N TYR A 285 23.28 -3.15 -19.62
CA TYR A 285 24.31 -4.21 -19.61
C TYR A 285 23.96 -5.37 -20.55
N ARG A 286 22.73 -5.87 -20.50
CA ARG A 286 22.25 -6.94 -21.42
C ARG A 286 22.19 -6.50 -22.87
N TRP A 287 22.00 -5.22 -23.13
CA TRP A 287 22.05 -4.66 -24.48
C TRP A 287 23.51 -4.53 -24.94
N GLY A 288 24.41 -4.03 -24.09
CA GLY A 288 25.85 -3.99 -24.34
C GLY A 288 26.45 -5.37 -24.63
N GLN A 289 26.10 -6.40 -23.86
CA GLN A 289 26.49 -7.79 -24.14
C GLN A 289 25.93 -8.27 -25.49
N ARG A 290 24.64 -8.05 -25.78
CA ARG A 290 24.06 -8.44 -27.07
C ARG A 290 24.66 -7.71 -28.28
N VAL A 291 25.09 -6.46 -28.12
CA VAL A 291 25.79 -5.70 -29.15
C VAL A 291 27.23 -6.21 -29.31
N ALA A 292 27.92 -6.53 -28.21
CA ALA A 292 29.25 -7.15 -28.25
C ALA A 292 29.19 -8.55 -28.91
N ASP A 293 28.22 -9.39 -28.55
CA ASP A 293 28.01 -10.72 -29.13
C ASP A 293 27.65 -10.64 -30.63
N ARG A 294 26.93 -9.60 -31.06
CA ARG A 294 26.66 -9.35 -32.49
C ARG A 294 27.85 -8.71 -33.23
N GLY A 295 28.73 -8.00 -32.52
CA GLY A 295 29.96 -7.40 -33.07
C GLY A 295 31.02 -8.44 -33.46
N TYR A 296 30.93 -9.66 -32.93
CA TYR A 296 31.78 -10.79 -33.35
C TYR A 296 31.24 -11.57 -34.57
N LEU A 297 30.08 -11.19 -35.11
CA LEU A 297 29.47 -11.83 -36.28
C LEU A 297 29.70 -11.09 -37.62
N ILE A 298 30.56 -10.07 -37.65
CA ILE A 298 30.99 -9.40 -38.89
C ILE A 298 32.52 -9.48 -39.01
N ARG A 299 33.03 -10.68 -39.27
CA ARG A 299 34.27 -10.93 -40.00
C ARG A 299 34.13 -12.26 -40.73
N VAL A 300 33.57 -12.19 -41.94
CA VAL A 300 33.96 -13.00 -43.09
C VAL A 300 34.01 -12.05 -44.27
#